data_AF-A0A6H1R054-F1
#
_entry.id   AF-A0A6H1R054-F1
#
_cell.length_a   1.000
_cell.length_b   1.000
_cell.length_c   1.000
_cell.angle_alpha   90.00
_cell.angle_beta   90.00
_cell.angle_gamma   90.00
#
_symmetry.space_group_name_H-M   'P 1'
#
loop_
_entity.id
_entity.type
_entity.pdbx_description
1 polymer ?
#
loop_
_entity_poly.entity_id
_entity_poly.type
_entity_poly.pdbx_seq_one_letter_code
_entity_poly.pdbx_strand_id
1 'polypeptide(L)'
;MIPEYDTLVEELRSMYATVLELPLEVVTPEVDLEAEFGMDSLQHRLVLHRAAERWELTALPECSAPAALTPRSVADMLRHADSVSEKA
;
A
#
# COMPACT_ATOMS: atom_id res chain seq x y z
N MET A 1 -14.00 -5.00 1.68
CA MET A 1 -13.52 -6.16 0.88
C MET A 1 -12.37 -5.72 -0.02
N ILE A 2 -11.23 -6.43 0.02
CA ILE A 2 -10.06 -6.12 -0.84
C ILE A 2 -10.34 -6.52 -2.29
N PRO A 3 -9.99 -5.67 -3.29
CA PRO A 3 -10.18 -5.99 -4.71
C PRO A 3 -9.18 -7.04 -5.24
N GLU A 4 -9.33 -7.42 -6.51
CA GLU A 4 -8.37 -8.28 -7.21
C GLU A 4 -6.95 -7.68 -7.24
N TYR A 5 -5.93 -8.52 -7.40
CA TYR A 5 -4.53 -8.11 -7.16
C TYR A 5 -4.08 -6.94 -8.01
N ASP A 6 -4.33 -7.01 -9.32
CA ASP A 6 -3.93 -5.95 -10.23
C ASP A 6 -4.68 -4.64 -9.93
N THR A 7 -5.97 -4.73 -9.59
CA THR A 7 -6.76 -3.57 -9.18
C THR A 7 -6.27 -2.98 -7.86
N LEU A 8 -5.93 -3.81 -6.89
CA LEU A 8 -5.34 -3.40 -5.62
C LEU A 8 -4.05 -2.62 -5.82
N VAL A 9 -3.15 -3.14 -6.66
CA VAL A 9 -1.89 -2.48 -7.00
C VAL A 9 -2.13 -1.14 -7.69
N GLU A 10 -3.04 -1.06 -8.67
CA GLU A 10 -3.38 0.21 -9.34
C GLU A 10 -3.99 1.24 -8.37
N GLU A 11 -4.90 0.83 -7.49
CA GLU A 11 -5.47 1.73 -6.49
C GLU A 11 -4.39 2.22 -5.50
N LEU A 12 -3.50 1.34 -5.03
CA LEU A 12 -2.38 1.73 -4.18
C LEU A 12 -1.45 2.71 -4.89
N ARG A 13 -1.09 2.46 -6.15
CA ARG A 13 -0.27 3.38 -6.96
C ARG A 13 -0.92 4.76 -7.02
N SER A 14 -2.23 4.84 -7.22
CA SER A 14 -2.99 6.09 -7.22
C SER A 14 -2.96 6.79 -5.86
N MET A 15 -3.12 6.05 -4.76
CA MET A 15 -3.03 6.60 -3.41
C MET A 15 -1.63 7.16 -3.10
N TYR A 16 -0.57 6.42 -3.45
CA TYR A 16 0.81 6.86 -3.27
C TYR A 16 1.13 8.08 -4.13
N ALA A 17 0.75 8.07 -5.40
CA ALA A 17 0.90 9.22 -6.30
C ALA A 17 0.22 10.48 -5.73
N THR A 18 -0.99 10.32 -5.16
CA THR A 18 -1.72 11.43 -4.54
C THR A 18 -1.00 11.97 -3.30
N VAL A 19 -0.46 11.11 -2.44
CA VAL A 19 0.22 11.52 -1.20
C VAL A 19 1.60 12.13 -1.47
N LEU A 20 2.31 11.62 -2.47
CA LEU A 20 3.61 12.12 -2.88
C LEU A 20 3.51 13.31 -3.86
N GLU A 21 2.29 13.69 -4.25
CA GLU A 21 2.02 14.71 -5.26
C GLU A 21 2.75 14.44 -6.59
N LEU A 22 2.88 13.15 -6.94
CA LEU A 22 3.55 12.68 -8.14
C LEU A 22 2.51 12.27 -9.21
N PRO A 23 2.87 12.37 -10.51
CA PRO A 23 2.09 11.74 -11.56
C PRO A 23 2.03 10.21 -11.36
N LEU A 24 0.86 9.60 -11.57
CA LEU A 24 0.66 8.14 -11.44
C LEU A 24 1.62 7.32 -12.31
N GLU A 25 1.96 7.84 -13.49
CA GLU A 25 2.89 7.24 -14.45
C GLU A 25 4.33 7.09 -13.92
N VAL A 26 4.71 7.89 -12.92
CA VAL A 26 6.03 7.80 -12.24
C VAL A 26 6.02 6.73 -11.15
N VAL A 27 4.87 6.49 -10.52
CA VAL A 27 4.73 5.47 -9.46
C VAL A 27 4.47 4.12 -10.13
N THR A 28 5.51 3.35 -10.44
CA THR A 28 5.37 2.00 -11.01
C THR A 28 5.05 0.96 -9.92
N PRO A 29 4.55 -0.25 -10.28
CA PRO A 29 4.27 -1.29 -9.29
C PRO A 29 5.48 -1.76 -8.45
N GLU A 30 6.68 -1.64 -9.00
CA GLU A 30 7.94 -2.16 -8.45
C GLU A 30 8.89 -1.07 -7.94
N VAL A 31 8.54 0.21 -8.10
CA VAL A 31 9.38 1.31 -7.61
C VAL A 31 9.48 1.29 -6.10
N ASP A 32 10.68 1.52 -5.58
CA ASP A 32 10.89 1.72 -4.16
C ASP A 32 10.48 3.15 -3.79
N LEU A 33 9.32 3.29 -3.15
CA LEU A 33 8.73 4.57 -2.78
C LEU A 33 9.61 5.34 -1.80
N GLU A 34 10.29 4.64 -0.89
CA GLU A 34 11.16 5.26 0.11
C GLU A 34 12.50 5.67 -0.53
N ALA A 35 13.15 4.74 -1.24
CA ALA A 35 14.46 4.99 -1.81
C ALA A 35 14.45 5.97 -3.00
N GLU A 36 13.45 5.89 -3.88
CA GLU A 36 13.40 6.70 -5.11
C GLU A 36 12.68 8.04 -4.91
N PHE A 37 11.67 8.08 -4.05
CA PHE A 37 10.85 9.30 -3.86
C PHE A 37 10.98 9.92 -2.47
N GLY A 38 11.77 9.34 -1.58
CA GLY A 38 11.94 9.85 -0.22
C GLY A 38 10.65 9.75 0.60
N MET A 39 9.81 8.75 0.32
CA MET A 39 8.56 8.55 1.05
C MET A 39 8.83 8.40 2.55
N ASP A 40 8.13 9.17 3.37
CA ASP A 40 8.26 9.10 4.82
C ASP A 40 7.24 8.14 5.48
N SER A 41 7.53 7.74 6.72
CA SER A 41 6.68 6.81 7.48
C SER A 41 5.29 7.37 7.83
N LEU A 42 5.10 8.69 7.89
CA LEU A 42 3.81 9.32 8.11
C LEU A 42 2.96 9.27 6.84
N GLN A 43 3.53 9.64 5.69
CA GLN A 43 2.94 9.49 4.37
C GLN A 43 2.50 8.05 4.12
N HIS A 44 3.36 7.07 4.46
CA HIS A 44 3.05 5.66 4.27
C HIS A 44 1.86 5.23 5.14
N ARG A 45 1.88 5.59 6.44
CA ARG A 45 0.74 5.33 7.34
C ARG A 45 -0.55 6.01 6.90
N LEU A 46 -0.48 7.21 6.32
CA LEU A 46 -1.65 7.89 5.78
C LEU A 46 -2.25 7.13 4.59
N VAL A 47 -1.43 6.55 3.71
CA VAL A 47 -1.91 5.68 2.63
C VAL A 47 -2.55 4.41 3.20
N LEU A 48 -1.89 3.74 4.14
CA LEU A 48 -2.44 2.55 4.78
C LEU A 48 -3.78 2.83 5.50
N HIS A 49 -3.89 3.96 6.18
CA HIS A 49 -5.15 4.36 6.83
C HIS A 49 -6.28 4.56 5.82
N ARG A 50 -6.01 5.27 4.72
CA ARG A 50 -7.00 5.45 3.64
C ARG A 50 -7.39 4.13 2.97
N ALA A 51 -6.42 3.23 2.78
CA ALA A 51 -6.67 1.88 2.28
C ALA A 51 -7.55 1.08 3.24
N ALA A 52 -7.29 1.14 4.55
CA ALA A 52 -8.11 0.49 5.56
C ALA A 52 -9.54 1.02 5.60
N GLU A 53 -9.73 2.33 5.53
CA GLU A 53 -11.06 2.94 5.44
C GLU A 53 -11.78 2.53 4.15
N ARG A 54 -11.09 2.52 3.01
CA ARG A 54 -11.67 2.20 1.70
C ARG A 54 -12.11 0.74 1.60
N TRP A 55 -11.32 -0.19 2.15
CA TRP A 55 -11.57 -1.63 2.02
C TRP A 55 -12.10 -2.27 3.31
N GLU A 56 -12.41 -1.47 4.32
CA GLU A 56 -12.95 -1.88 5.63
C GLU A 56 -12.05 -2.89 6.35
N LEU A 57 -10.74 -2.65 6.32
CA LEU A 57 -9.76 -3.53 6.95
C LEU A 57 -9.84 -3.40 8.48
N THR A 58 -10.01 -4.54 9.15
CA THR A 58 -10.13 -4.58 10.63
C THR A 58 -8.77 -4.51 11.32
N ALA A 59 -7.71 -4.97 10.65
CA ALA A 59 -6.34 -4.89 11.13
C ALA A 59 -5.43 -4.34 10.03
N LEU A 60 -4.62 -3.35 10.40
CA LEU A 60 -3.50 -2.93 9.56
C LEU A 60 -2.29 -3.81 9.90
N PRO A 61 -1.60 -4.37 8.90
CA PRO A 61 -0.36 -5.08 9.13
C PRO A 61 0.66 -4.14 9.81
N GLU A 62 1.37 -4.66 10.81
CA GLU A 62 2.56 -4.00 11.31
C GLU A 62 3.57 -3.92 10.16
N CYS A 63 4.06 -2.71 9.84
CA CYS A 63 5.09 -2.52 8.84
C CYS A 63 6.39 -3.21 9.29
N SER A 64 6.51 -4.52 9.06
CA SER A 64 7.83 -5.13 8.93
C SER A 64 8.36 -4.66 7.59
N ALA A 65 9.24 -3.66 7.61
CA ALA A 65 9.71 -3.01 6.40
C ALA A 65 10.26 -4.07 5.42
N PRO A 66 9.63 -4.25 4.24
CA PRO A 66 10.22 -5.09 3.21
C PRO A 66 11.57 -4.51 2.78
N ALA A 67 12.40 -5.30 2.10
CA ALA A 67 13.69 -4.82 1.60
C ALA A 67 13.58 -3.60 0.65
N ALA A 68 12.40 -3.42 0.02
CA ALA A 68 12.03 -2.25 -0.76
C ALA A 68 10.53 -1.97 -0.58
N LEU A 69 10.15 -0.71 -0.32
CA LEU A 69 8.76 -0.32 -0.10
C LEU A 69 8.08 -0.06 -1.45
N THR A 70 7.48 -1.09 -2.03
CA THR A 70 6.84 -1.01 -3.36
C THR A 70 5.33 -1.15 -3.29
N PRO A 71 4.55 -0.59 -4.25
CA PRO A 71 3.10 -0.82 -4.31
C PRO A 71 2.71 -2.31 -4.30
N ARG A 72 3.47 -3.18 -4.96
CA ARG A 72 3.24 -4.64 -4.89
C ARG A 72 3.49 -5.22 -3.50
N SER A 73 4.60 -4.87 -2.86
CA SER A 73 4.87 -5.36 -1.49
C SER A 73 3.78 -4.97 -0.50
N VAL A 74 3.20 -3.78 -0.66
CA VAL A 74 2.07 -3.30 0.15
C VAL A 74 0.80 -4.07 -0.19
N ALA A 75 0.53 -4.34 -1.47
CA ALA A 75 -0.60 -5.18 -1.88
C ALA A 75 -0.51 -6.60 -1.28
N ASP A 76 0.67 -7.22 -1.33
CA ASP A 76 0.94 -8.53 -0.75
C ASP A 76 0.70 -8.51 0.77
N MET A 77 1.21 -7.49 1.44
CA MET A 77 1.06 -7.28 2.88
C MET A 77 -0.43 -7.14 3.28
N LEU A 78 -1.21 -6.34 2.55
CA LEU A 78 -2.64 -6.14 2.83
C LEU A 78 -3.46 -7.42 2.60
N ARG A 79 -3.18 -8.18 1.52
CA ARG A 79 -3.82 -9.48 1.30
C ARG A 79 -3.51 -10.49 2.40
N HIS A 80 -2.26 -10.51 2.87
CA HIS A 80 -1.87 -11.40 3.95
C HIS A 80 -2.60 -11.03 5.25
N ALA A 81 -2.71 -9.73 5.56
CA ALA A 81 -3.44 -9.24 6.73
C ALA A 81 -4.94 -9.60 6.71
N ASP A 82 -5.59 -9.47 5.55
CA ASP A 82 -6.99 -9.85 5.35
C ASP A 82 -7.21 -11.36 5.55
N SER A 83 -6.32 -12.19 4.97
CA SER A 83 -6.36 -13.65 5.14
C SER A 83 -6.15 -14.10 6.60
N VAL A 84 -5.35 -13.35 7.38
CA VAL A 84 -5.15 -13.59 8.81
C VAL A 84 -6.38 -13.14 9.61
N SER A 85 -7.02 -12.03 9.22
CA SER A 85 -8.23 -11.52 9.86
C SER A 85 -9.45 -12.42 9.65
N GLU A 86 -9.56 -13.12 8.52
CA GLU A 86 -10.65 -14.10 8.29
C GLU A 86 -10.53 -15.36 9.18
N LYS A 87 -9.33 -15.64 9.71
CA LYS A 87 -9.05 -16.83 10.52
C LYS A 87 -9.02 -16.60 12.02
N ALA A 88 -9.12 -15.35 12.46
CA ALA A 88 -9.08 -14.93 13.87
C ALA A 88 -10.49 -14.75 14.45
#